data_AF-A0A930VKV0-F1
#
_entry.id   AF-A0A930VKV0-F1
#
_cell.length_a   1.000
_cell.length_b   1.000
_cell.length_c   1.000
_cell.angle_alpha   90.00
_cell.angle_beta   90.00
_cell.angle_gamma   90.00
#
_symmetry.space_group_name_H-M   'P 1'
#
loop_
_entity.id
_entity.type
_entity.pdbx_description
1 polymer ?
#
loop_
_entity_poly.entity_id
_entity_poly.type
_entity_poly.pdbx_seq_one_letter_code
_entity_poly.pdbx_strand_id
1 'polypeptide(L)'
;MTSSPLVAEDCLHLGTSTLFEASKGLARALDPGIRPVWNGAAVCGPAYPVACVPGDNLAIQHAVELAPPGSVLVVDAAGLLLGHWGEVLSWAALVQGIRGLVIDGGVRDIDSLEQMGFPVFARGVSMKGTVKKAIGSLGTGAEVGGVAVNLGDLVVADRDGVMVLPATDVDSVLSAAHSREAHEREVIEQLKQGGRMLDLFGWRGLADPDAPVGERSGATGRSVHLPGVSHKAPIPAGAKLGQLFFSSGISGKDPETGKAPEHVRDEARHAFANMAALVREAGGDIGDIAQVTVFLKDRDDKAYVDESWLEMFPDAEDRPARHAVKGDGPQRLQLQIVAVIDPITRPASQRGETS
;
A
#
# COMPACT_ATOMS: atom_id res chain seq x y z
N MET A 1 24.32 -5.97 -8.48
CA MET A 1 24.84 -5.64 -7.13
C MET A 1 24.07 -6.37 -6.02
N THR A 2 22.85 -6.83 -6.27
CA THR A 2 21.99 -7.60 -5.34
C THR A 2 22.51 -8.97 -4.89
N SER A 3 23.60 -9.46 -5.48
CA SER A 3 24.20 -10.79 -5.23
C SER A 3 25.51 -10.75 -4.44
N SER A 4 25.85 -9.63 -3.80
CA SER A 4 27.02 -9.58 -2.90
C SER A 4 26.75 -10.36 -1.60
N PRO A 5 27.68 -11.20 -1.12
CA PRO A 5 27.55 -11.89 0.17
C PRO A 5 27.22 -10.95 1.35
N LEU A 6 27.80 -9.75 1.33
CA LEU A 6 27.59 -8.71 2.36
C LEU A 6 26.15 -8.21 2.41
N VAL A 7 25.52 -8.01 1.24
CA VAL A 7 24.12 -7.55 1.16
C VAL A 7 23.19 -8.58 1.80
N ALA A 8 23.45 -9.86 1.55
CA ALA A 8 22.60 -10.91 2.09
C ALA A 8 22.77 -11.12 3.61
N GLU A 9 24.00 -10.99 4.12
CA GLU A 9 24.24 -11.01 5.57
C GLU A 9 23.55 -9.83 6.27
N ASP A 10 23.61 -8.64 5.67
CA ASP A 10 22.96 -7.43 6.17
C ASP A 10 21.43 -7.57 6.19
N CYS A 11 20.83 -8.08 5.11
CA CYS A 11 19.40 -8.40 5.06
C CYS A 11 18.98 -9.40 6.15
N LEU A 12 19.78 -10.45 6.38
CA LEU A 12 19.50 -11.44 7.42
C LEU A 12 19.65 -10.86 8.83
N HIS A 13 20.56 -9.90 9.02
CA HIS A 13 20.70 -9.18 10.28
C HIS A 13 19.49 -8.31 10.59
N LEU A 14 19.02 -7.54 9.60
CA LEU A 14 17.85 -6.66 9.71
C LEU A 14 16.53 -7.43 9.88
N GLY A 15 16.42 -8.59 9.23
CA GLY A 15 15.25 -9.46 9.29
C GLY A 15 14.08 -9.01 8.39
N THR A 16 13.16 -9.94 8.13
CA THR A 16 12.04 -9.72 7.19
C THR A 16 11.10 -8.61 7.65
N SER A 17 10.76 -8.54 8.94
CA SER A 17 9.86 -7.52 9.50
C SER A 17 10.39 -6.10 9.29
N THR A 18 11.65 -5.84 9.61
CA THR A 18 12.28 -4.52 9.44
C THR A 18 12.36 -4.13 7.97
N LEU A 19 12.81 -5.04 7.11
CA LEU A 19 12.93 -4.80 5.67
C LEU A 19 11.57 -4.56 5.01
N PHE A 20 10.55 -5.31 5.40
CA PHE A 20 9.19 -5.18 4.87
C PHE A 20 8.60 -3.80 5.20
N GLU A 21 8.68 -3.37 6.46
CA GLU A 21 8.23 -2.04 6.88
C GLU A 21 9.03 -0.91 6.21
N ALA A 22 10.36 -1.08 6.10
CA ALA A 22 11.23 -0.11 5.42
C ALA A 22 10.92 0.03 3.93
N SER A 23 10.35 -1.00 3.30
CA SER A 23 10.01 -1.00 1.88
C SER A 23 8.86 -0.07 1.52
N LYS A 24 8.03 0.33 2.49
CA LYS A 24 6.85 1.20 2.28
C LYS A 24 5.94 0.73 1.13
N GLY A 25 5.72 -0.58 1.05
CA GLY A 25 4.84 -1.20 0.05
C GLY A 25 5.53 -1.68 -1.23
N LEU A 26 6.85 -1.50 -1.36
CA LEU A 26 7.62 -2.04 -2.48
C LEU A 26 7.86 -3.56 -2.34
N ALA A 27 8.08 -4.04 -1.11
CA ALA A 27 8.19 -5.47 -0.84
C ALA A 27 6.82 -6.14 -0.84
N ARG A 28 6.80 -7.41 -1.24
CA ARG A 28 5.61 -8.26 -1.23
C ARG A 28 5.84 -9.44 -0.29
N ALA A 29 4.94 -9.63 0.67
CA ALA A 29 4.97 -10.78 1.57
C ALA A 29 4.26 -11.96 0.91
N LEU A 30 4.83 -13.15 1.04
CA LEU A 30 4.16 -14.38 0.60
C LEU A 30 3.05 -14.77 1.57
N ASP A 31 2.13 -15.63 1.12
CA ASP A 31 1.11 -16.26 1.96
C ASP A 31 1.72 -16.79 3.28
N PRO A 32 1.16 -16.42 4.45
CA PRO A 32 1.74 -16.75 5.76
C PRO A 32 1.68 -18.24 6.11
N GLY A 33 1.05 -19.07 5.27
CA GLY A 33 1.12 -20.53 5.34
C GLY A 33 2.47 -21.11 4.87
N ILE A 34 3.29 -20.33 4.14
CA ILE A 34 4.66 -20.73 3.79
C ILE A 34 5.58 -20.37 4.96
N ARG A 35 6.10 -21.41 5.64
CA ARG A 35 6.83 -21.28 6.90
C ARG A 35 8.15 -22.06 6.86
N PRO A 36 9.14 -21.68 7.70
CA PRO A 36 10.33 -22.51 7.86
C PRO A 36 9.92 -23.89 8.37
N VAL A 37 10.50 -24.94 7.78
CA VAL A 37 10.15 -26.31 8.16
C VAL A 37 10.95 -26.84 9.35
N TRP A 38 11.97 -26.10 9.77
CA TRP A 38 12.79 -26.37 10.96
C TRP A 38 13.21 -25.05 11.64
N ASN A 39 13.59 -25.11 12.92
CA ASN A 39 13.82 -23.93 13.74
C ASN A 39 15.17 -23.26 13.42
N GLY A 40 15.14 -21.95 13.15
CA GLY A 40 16.36 -21.19 12.86
C GLY A 40 16.72 -21.13 11.38
N ALA A 41 15.89 -21.69 10.49
CA ALA A 41 16.04 -21.51 9.06
C ALA A 41 15.90 -20.02 8.71
N ALA A 42 16.88 -19.50 7.98
CA ALA A 42 16.86 -18.17 7.39
C ALA A 42 17.63 -18.17 6.08
N VAL A 43 17.15 -17.45 5.07
CA VAL A 43 17.83 -17.36 3.78
C VAL A 43 17.63 -16.00 3.15
N CYS A 44 18.70 -15.52 2.49
CA CYS A 44 18.65 -14.33 1.65
C CYS A 44 19.43 -14.56 0.35
N GLY A 45 18.84 -14.19 -0.77
CA GLY A 45 19.52 -14.23 -2.07
C GLY A 45 18.59 -13.91 -3.25
N PRO A 46 19.16 -13.80 -4.47
CA PRO A 46 18.37 -13.61 -5.68
C PRO A 46 17.48 -14.81 -5.96
N ALA A 47 16.22 -14.56 -6.29
CA ALA A 47 15.26 -15.57 -6.68
C ALA A 47 15.64 -16.23 -8.01
N TYR A 48 15.59 -17.55 -8.04
CA TYR A 48 15.46 -18.33 -9.26
C TYR A 48 14.06 -18.96 -9.28
N PRO A 49 13.09 -18.34 -9.97
CA PRO A 49 11.71 -18.81 -9.98
C PRO A 49 11.55 -20.10 -10.80
N VAL A 50 10.72 -21.01 -10.31
CA VAL A 50 10.42 -22.31 -10.93
C VAL A 50 8.92 -22.56 -10.81
N ALA A 51 8.23 -22.89 -11.89
CA ALA A 51 6.85 -23.37 -11.80
C ALA A 51 6.77 -24.84 -12.21
N CYS A 52 6.25 -25.67 -11.32
CA CYS A 52 6.10 -27.10 -11.55
C CYS A 52 4.75 -27.41 -12.21
N VAL A 53 4.71 -28.47 -13.00
CA VAL A 53 3.43 -29.12 -13.29
C VAL A 53 2.91 -29.77 -11.99
N PRO A 54 1.61 -29.63 -11.64
CA PRO A 54 1.09 -30.14 -10.37
C PRO A 54 1.44 -31.61 -10.11
N GLY A 55 2.13 -31.89 -9.00
CA GLY A 55 2.55 -33.22 -8.57
C GLY A 55 3.79 -33.78 -9.27
N ASP A 56 4.50 -32.94 -10.02
CA ASP A 56 5.77 -33.23 -10.68
C ASP A 56 6.90 -32.41 -10.06
N ASN A 57 8.10 -32.97 -9.93
CA ASN A 57 9.26 -32.22 -9.45
C ASN A 57 10.45 -32.23 -10.43
N LEU A 58 10.24 -32.60 -11.70
CA LEU A 58 11.31 -32.57 -12.71
C LEU A 58 11.85 -31.15 -12.94
N ALA A 59 10.98 -30.13 -12.91
CA ALA A 59 11.38 -28.72 -12.95
C ALA A 59 12.45 -28.39 -11.91
N ILE A 60 12.22 -28.83 -10.66
CA ILE A 60 13.09 -28.59 -9.52
C ILE A 60 14.47 -29.24 -9.75
N GLN A 61 14.51 -30.46 -10.27
CA GLN A 61 15.76 -31.17 -10.59
C GLN A 61 16.62 -30.36 -11.57
N HIS A 62 16.00 -29.83 -12.63
CA HIS A 62 16.69 -28.98 -13.61
C HIS A 62 17.10 -27.64 -13.01
N ALA A 63 16.27 -27.03 -12.17
CA ALA A 63 16.57 -25.76 -11.53
C ALA A 63 17.81 -25.85 -10.63
N VAL A 64 18.00 -26.97 -9.92
CA VAL A 64 19.20 -27.18 -9.09
C VAL A 64 20.48 -27.12 -9.91
N GLU A 65 20.49 -27.65 -11.12
CA GLU A 65 21.67 -27.67 -11.99
C GLU A 65 21.88 -26.37 -12.77
N LEU A 66 20.84 -25.56 -12.96
CA LEU A 66 20.84 -24.38 -13.83
C LEU A 66 20.87 -23.05 -13.08
N ALA A 67 20.41 -23.02 -11.82
CA ALA A 67 20.38 -21.80 -11.04
C ALA A 67 21.81 -21.31 -10.76
N PRO A 68 22.09 -19.99 -10.90
CA PRO A 68 23.39 -19.46 -10.54
C PRO A 68 23.73 -19.71 -9.06
N PRO A 69 24.99 -19.99 -8.71
CA PRO A 69 25.42 -20.04 -7.31
C PRO A 69 25.04 -18.75 -6.57
N GLY A 70 24.56 -18.91 -5.33
CA GLY A 70 24.02 -17.82 -4.51
C GLY A 70 22.50 -17.64 -4.62
N SER A 71 21.83 -18.32 -5.55
CA SER A 71 20.37 -18.20 -5.73
C SER A 71 19.57 -18.85 -4.61
N VAL A 72 18.34 -18.35 -4.42
CA VAL A 72 17.27 -19.03 -3.67
C VAL A 72 16.28 -19.58 -4.70
N LEU A 73 16.00 -20.89 -4.65
CA LEU A 73 14.97 -21.45 -5.51
C LEU A 73 13.60 -21.04 -4.97
N VAL A 74 12.77 -20.45 -5.83
CA VAL A 74 11.41 -20.01 -5.47
C VAL A 74 10.42 -20.78 -6.33
N VAL A 75 9.79 -21.78 -5.73
CA VAL A 75 9.11 -22.85 -6.45
C VAL A 75 7.60 -22.76 -6.25
N ASP A 76 6.86 -22.60 -7.35
CA ASP A 76 5.42 -22.83 -7.39
C ASP A 76 5.16 -24.32 -7.66
N ALA A 77 4.55 -25.02 -6.70
CA ALA A 77 4.10 -26.39 -6.83
C ALA A 77 2.56 -26.50 -6.71
N ALA A 78 1.85 -25.44 -7.10
CA ALA A 78 0.40 -25.30 -7.06
C ALA A 78 -0.22 -25.55 -5.67
N GLY A 79 0.54 -25.29 -4.60
CA GLY A 79 0.11 -25.52 -3.22
C GLY A 79 -0.09 -26.99 -2.84
N LEU A 80 0.33 -27.95 -3.68
CA LEU A 80 0.10 -29.37 -3.43
C LEU A 80 1.05 -29.91 -2.34
N LEU A 81 0.46 -30.54 -1.33
CA LEU A 81 1.19 -31.17 -0.22
C LEU A 81 1.70 -32.57 -0.59
N LEU A 82 2.64 -32.61 -1.53
CA LEU A 82 3.49 -33.77 -1.86
C LEU A 82 4.94 -33.43 -1.53
N GLY A 83 5.77 -34.41 -1.18
CA GLY A 83 7.20 -34.21 -0.90
C GLY A 83 7.99 -33.95 -2.19
N HIS A 84 7.92 -32.71 -2.70
CA HIS A 84 8.62 -32.27 -3.92
C HIS A 84 10.13 -32.14 -3.69
N TRP A 85 10.53 -31.83 -2.45
CA TRP A 85 11.91 -31.63 -2.02
C TRP A 85 12.23 -32.48 -0.79
N GLY A 86 13.47 -32.96 -0.70
CA GLY A 86 13.98 -33.75 0.41
C GLY A 86 15.51 -33.80 0.39
N GLU A 87 16.09 -34.71 1.19
CA GLU A 87 17.54 -34.71 1.51
C GLU A 87 18.46 -34.69 0.29
N VAL A 88 18.21 -35.55 -0.70
CA VAL A 88 19.07 -35.69 -1.89
C VAL A 88 19.11 -34.40 -2.71
N LEU A 89 17.97 -33.71 -2.85
CA LEU A 89 17.90 -32.44 -3.58
C LEU A 89 18.62 -31.32 -2.81
N SER A 90 18.55 -31.33 -1.48
CA SER A 90 19.29 -30.38 -0.65
C SER A 90 20.80 -30.53 -0.78
N TRP A 91 21.32 -31.77 -0.82
CA TRP A 91 22.73 -32.00 -1.07
C TRP A 91 23.16 -31.52 -2.46
N ALA A 92 22.37 -31.82 -3.48
CA ALA A 92 22.63 -31.33 -4.84
C ALA A 92 22.64 -29.78 -4.87
N ALA A 93 21.67 -29.14 -4.21
CA ALA A 93 21.59 -27.69 -4.10
C ALA A 93 22.81 -27.08 -3.40
N LEU A 94 23.25 -27.66 -2.28
CA LEU A 94 24.45 -27.22 -1.56
C LEU A 94 25.70 -27.31 -2.44
N VAL A 95 25.86 -28.41 -3.19
CA VAL A 95 27.00 -28.60 -4.11
C VAL A 95 26.99 -27.55 -5.22
N GLN A 96 25.81 -27.18 -5.72
CA GLN A 96 25.63 -26.15 -6.75
C GLN A 96 25.65 -24.70 -6.18
N GLY A 97 25.82 -24.54 -4.86
CA GLY A 97 25.89 -23.23 -4.22
C GLY A 97 24.54 -22.51 -4.08
N ILE A 98 23.42 -23.22 -4.18
CA ILE A 98 22.08 -22.69 -3.89
C ILE A 98 21.95 -22.46 -2.38
N ARG A 99 21.38 -21.31 -1.99
CA ARG A 99 21.35 -20.87 -0.58
C ARG A 99 20.14 -21.35 0.21
N GLY A 100 19.08 -21.79 -0.48
CA GLY A 100 17.88 -22.31 0.16
C GLY A 100 16.71 -22.47 -0.82
N LEU A 101 15.58 -22.89 -0.26
CA LEU A 101 14.33 -23.15 -0.97
C LEU A 101 13.17 -22.39 -0.31
N VAL A 102 12.37 -21.73 -1.14
CA VAL A 102 11.00 -21.30 -0.82
C VAL A 102 10.07 -22.03 -1.78
N ILE A 103 9.11 -22.80 -1.27
CA ILE A 103 8.21 -23.60 -2.10
C ILE A 103 6.75 -23.47 -1.66
N ASP A 104 5.87 -23.13 -2.61
CA ASP A 104 4.43 -23.23 -2.44
C ASP A 104 3.97 -24.67 -2.70
N GLY A 105 4.28 -25.54 -1.75
CA GLY A 105 4.02 -26.98 -1.80
C GLY A 105 4.59 -27.72 -0.61
N GLY A 106 4.58 -29.05 -0.70
CA GLY A 106 5.11 -29.93 0.34
C GLY A 106 6.60 -30.28 0.19
N VAL A 107 7.25 -30.57 1.32
CA VAL A 107 8.62 -31.11 1.40
C VAL A 107 8.69 -32.30 2.36
N ARG A 108 9.83 -32.98 2.43
CA ARG A 108 10.08 -34.11 3.34
C ARG A 108 11.52 -34.12 3.88
N ASP A 109 11.83 -35.12 4.69
CA ASP A 109 13.16 -35.39 5.25
C ASP A 109 13.66 -34.26 6.18
N ILE A 110 12.76 -33.68 6.99
CA ILE A 110 12.99 -32.46 7.78
C ILE A 110 14.20 -32.56 8.71
N ASP A 111 14.35 -33.68 9.42
CA ASP A 111 15.49 -33.90 10.31
C ASP A 111 16.83 -33.79 9.55
N SER A 112 16.90 -34.34 8.34
CA SER A 112 18.09 -34.22 7.49
C SER A 112 18.30 -32.76 7.04
N LEU A 113 17.24 -32.04 6.68
CA LEU A 113 17.30 -30.62 6.27
C LEU A 113 17.84 -29.71 7.38
N GLU A 114 17.40 -29.96 8.62
CA GLU A 114 17.88 -29.25 9.81
C GLU A 114 19.34 -29.59 10.10
N GLN A 115 19.70 -30.87 10.10
CA GLN A 115 21.08 -31.32 10.38
C GLN A 115 22.11 -30.76 9.40
N MET A 116 21.74 -30.61 8.12
CA MET A 116 22.60 -29.98 7.11
C MET A 116 22.55 -28.44 7.14
N GLY A 117 21.60 -27.85 7.86
CA GLY A 117 21.38 -26.41 7.91
C GLY A 117 20.92 -25.81 6.58
N PHE A 118 20.26 -26.57 5.71
CA PHE A 118 19.76 -26.08 4.42
C PHE A 118 18.40 -25.40 4.62
N PRO A 119 18.28 -24.07 4.44
CA PRO A 119 17.05 -23.36 4.74
C PRO A 119 15.92 -23.75 3.77
N VAL A 120 14.80 -24.18 4.33
CA VAL A 120 13.61 -24.56 3.55
C VAL A 120 12.36 -23.93 4.16
N PHE A 121 11.62 -23.22 3.31
CA PHE A 121 10.33 -22.62 3.59
C PHE A 121 9.28 -23.28 2.71
N ALA A 122 8.24 -23.86 3.32
CA ALA A 122 7.25 -24.65 2.60
C ALA A 122 5.84 -24.44 3.16
N ARG A 123 4.82 -24.80 2.36
CA ARG A 123 3.42 -24.81 2.82
C ARG A 123 3.15 -25.95 3.81
N GLY A 124 3.94 -27.02 3.75
CA GLY A 124 3.82 -28.12 4.70
C GLY A 124 4.78 -29.28 4.44
N VAL A 125 4.64 -30.32 5.27
CA VAL A 125 5.46 -31.53 5.22
C VAL A 125 4.61 -32.69 4.71
N SER A 126 5.15 -33.48 3.78
CA SER A 126 4.47 -34.64 3.20
C SER A 126 5.46 -35.71 2.77
N MET A 127 5.26 -36.93 3.28
CA MET A 127 6.04 -38.12 2.91
C MET A 127 5.77 -38.60 1.48
N LYS A 128 4.60 -38.27 0.92
CA LYS A 128 4.14 -38.78 -0.38
C LYS A 128 4.89 -38.09 -1.51
N GLY A 129 5.66 -38.85 -2.28
CA GLY A 129 6.48 -38.31 -3.38
C GLY A 129 5.69 -37.84 -4.61
N THR A 130 6.45 -37.33 -5.58
CA THR A 130 5.99 -36.79 -6.87
C THR A 130 6.40 -37.67 -8.05
N VAL A 131 5.93 -37.32 -9.25
CA VAL A 131 6.42 -37.90 -10.52
C VAL A 131 7.50 -37.03 -11.17
N LYS A 132 8.04 -37.49 -12.31
CA LYS A 132 9.07 -36.80 -13.12
C LYS A 132 8.75 -36.95 -14.61
N LYS A 133 7.78 -36.20 -15.10
CA LYS A 133 7.20 -36.33 -16.45
C LYS A 133 7.20 -35.02 -17.24
N ALA A 134 7.16 -33.86 -16.58
CA ALA A 134 7.08 -32.57 -17.24
C ALA A 134 7.97 -31.53 -16.57
N ILE A 135 8.68 -30.75 -17.39
CA ILE A 135 9.69 -29.78 -16.93
C ILE A 135 9.07 -28.52 -16.29
N GLY A 136 7.82 -28.16 -16.59
CA GLY A 136 7.27 -26.87 -16.12
C GLY A 136 8.05 -25.67 -16.69
N SER A 137 8.27 -24.63 -15.90
CA SER A 137 9.06 -23.45 -16.25
C SER A 137 10.25 -23.23 -15.32
N LEU A 138 11.33 -22.65 -15.87
CA LEU A 138 12.60 -22.38 -15.20
C LEU A 138 12.98 -20.92 -15.43
N GLY A 139 13.29 -20.18 -14.36
CA GLY A 139 13.66 -18.77 -14.41
C GLY A 139 12.51 -17.81 -14.75
N THR A 140 11.26 -18.28 -14.79
CA THR A 140 10.08 -17.45 -15.08
C THR A 140 8.78 -18.11 -14.63
N GLY A 141 7.72 -17.32 -14.51
CA GLY A 141 6.33 -17.79 -14.41
C GLY A 141 5.92 -18.41 -13.07
N ALA A 142 6.72 -18.21 -12.01
CA ALA A 142 6.35 -18.69 -10.67
C ALA A 142 5.48 -17.65 -9.93
N GLU A 143 4.33 -18.11 -9.44
CA GLU A 143 3.52 -17.39 -8.46
C GLU A 143 3.54 -18.20 -7.16
N VAL A 144 4.24 -17.70 -6.15
CA VAL A 144 4.48 -18.44 -4.90
C VAL A 144 3.79 -17.69 -3.77
N GLY A 145 2.87 -18.33 -3.06
CA GLY A 145 2.12 -17.69 -1.97
C GLY A 145 1.36 -16.44 -2.41
N GLY A 146 0.80 -16.44 -3.64
CA GLY A 146 0.05 -15.32 -4.20
C GLY A 146 0.90 -14.15 -4.71
N VAL A 147 2.22 -14.31 -4.83
CA VAL A 147 3.15 -13.28 -5.32
C VAL A 147 3.89 -13.78 -6.56
N ALA A 148 3.81 -13.02 -7.65
CA ALA A 148 4.62 -13.25 -8.83
C ALA A 148 6.10 -12.93 -8.55
N VAL A 149 7.00 -13.87 -8.79
CA VAL A 149 8.44 -13.72 -8.50
C VAL A 149 9.24 -13.65 -9.79
N ASN A 150 10.02 -12.58 -9.95
CA ASN A 150 10.89 -12.42 -11.11
C ASN A 150 12.29 -12.97 -10.83
N LEU A 151 12.98 -13.37 -11.90
CA LEU A 151 14.37 -13.78 -11.81
C LEU A 151 15.23 -12.64 -11.26
N GLY A 152 15.95 -12.89 -10.18
CA GLY A 152 16.85 -11.93 -9.54
C GLY A 152 16.21 -11.01 -8.49
N ASP A 153 14.89 -11.04 -8.31
CA ASP A 153 14.24 -10.39 -7.15
C ASP A 153 14.90 -10.89 -5.86
N LEU A 154 15.10 -10.01 -4.89
CA LEU A 154 15.69 -10.39 -3.62
C LEU A 154 14.65 -11.10 -2.76
N VAL A 155 14.96 -12.32 -2.34
CA VAL A 155 14.16 -13.08 -1.36
C VAL A 155 14.85 -12.97 -0.03
N VAL A 156 14.09 -12.61 1.00
CA VAL A 156 14.51 -12.69 2.40
C VAL A 156 13.47 -13.50 3.15
N ALA A 157 13.92 -14.51 3.89
CA ALA A 157 13.06 -15.39 4.66
C ALA A 157 13.68 -15.70 6.02
N ASP A 158 12.85 -15.63 7.04
CA ASP A 158 13.18 -15.98 8.42
C ASP A 158 11.92 -16.51 9.13
N ARG A 159 11.95 -16.59 10.46
CA ARG A 159 10.83 -17.14 11.25
C ARG A 159 9.49 -16.41 11.03
N ASP A 160 9.51 -15.11 10.74
CA ASP A 160 8.30 -14.31 10.61
C ASP A 160 7.59 -14.60 9.29
N GLY A 161 8.35 -14.85 8.22
CA GLY A 161 7.80 -15.24 6.92
C GLY A 161 8.81 -15.11 5.78
N VAL A 162 8.27 -14.90 4.58
CA VAL A 162 9.05 -14.71 3.34
C VAL A 162 8.60 -13.42 2.68
N MET A 163 9.57 -12.58 2.32
CA MET A 163 9.34 -11.40 1.50
C MET A 163 10.13 -11.45 0.19
N VAL A 164 9.56 -10.82 -0.84
CA VAL A 164 10.17 -10.64 -2.16
C VAL A 164 10.25 -9.14 -2.44
N LEU A 165 11.46 -8.67 -2.75
CA LEU A 165 11.78 -7.28 -3.03
C LEU A 165 12.34 -7.17 -4.46
N PRO A 166 11.77 -6.33 -5.33
CA PRO A 166 12.34 -6.10 -6.66
C PRO A 166 13.82 -5.72 -6.58
N ALA A 167 14.63 -6.29 -7.47
CA ALA A 167 16.08 -6.11 -7.46
C ALA A 167 16.51 -4.63 -7.54
N THR A 168 15.69 -3.78 -8.17
CA THR A 168 15.91 -2.34 -8.34
C THR A 168 15.80 -1.54 -7.04
N ASP A 169 15.10 -2.07 -6.04
CA ASP A 169 14.75 -1.34 -4.82
C ASP A 169 15.56 -1.80 -3.60
N VAL A 170 16.46 -2.77 -3.77
CA VAL A 170 17.26 -3.35 -2.67
C VAL A 170 18.06 -2.29 -1.91
N ASP A 171 18.81 -1.46 -2.63
CA ASP A 171 19.72 -0.48 -2.00
C ASP A 171 18.94 0.61 -1.24
N SER A 172 17.82 1.08 -1.78
CA SER A 172 16.98 2.10 -1.15
C SER A 172 16.29 1.56 0.11
N VAL A 173 15.77 0.33 0.04
CA VAL A 173 15.13 -0.32 1.18
C VAL A 173 16.12 -0.66 2.29
N LEU A 174 17.34 -1.11 1.95
CA LEU A 174 18.39 -1.34 2.96
C LEU A 174 18.75 -0.06 3.71
N SER A 175 18.95 1.06 2.99
CA SER A 175 19.24 2.35 3.63
C SER A 175 18.09 2.80 4.56
N ALA A 176 16.84 2.60 4.14
CA ALA A 176 15.66 2.89 4.96
C ALA A 176 15.58 1.96 6.18
N ALA A 177 15.91 0.67 6.03
CA ALA A 177 15.87 -0.32 7.09
C ALA A 177 16.91 -0.03 8.18
N HIS A 178 18.14 0.34 7.81
CA HIS A 178 19.16 0.80 8.76
C HIS A 178 18.73 2.04 9.55
N SER A 179 18.12 3.01 8.86
CA SER A 179 17.58 4.20 9.52
C SER A 179 16.48 3.86 10.51
N ARG A 180 15.63 2.89 10.15
CA ARG A 180 14.56 2.38 11.00
C ARG A 180 15.11 1.64 12.23
N GLU A 181 16.05 0.73 12.05
CA GLU A 181 16.66 -0.02 13.16
C GLU A 181 17.34 0.92 14.16
N ALA A 182 18.05 1.95 13.66
CA ALA A 182 18.66 2.96 14.52
C ALA A 182 17.62 3.72 15.36
N HIS A 183 16.50 4.12 14.75
CA HIS A 183 15.40 4.78 15.46
C HIS A 183 14.73 3.85 16.48
N GLU A 184 14.45 2.60 16.11
CA GLU A 184 13.88 1.60 17.01
C GLU A 184 14.81 1.31 18.20
N ARG A 185 16.12 1.26 17.97
CA ARG A 185 17.12 1.11 19.04
C ARG A 185 17.06 2.27 20.03
N GLU A 186 16.93 3.50 19.56
CA GLU A 186 16.76 4.68 20.42
C GLU A 186 15.46 4.58 21.24
N VAL A 187 14.35 4.25 20.59
CA VAL A 187 13.04 4.08 21.24
C VAL A 187 13.11 2.98 22.31
N ILE A 188 13.74 1.84 22.00
CA ILE A 188 13.91 0.72 22.93
C ILE A 188 14.73 1.16 24.15
N GLU A 189 15.82 1.92 23.98
CA GLU A 189 16.61 2.42 25.11
C GLU A 189 15.82 3.40 25.98
N GLN A 190 15.03 4.30 25.38
CA GLN A 190 14.15 5.19 26.13
C GLN A 190 13.08 4.40 26.90
N LEU A 191 12.50 3.35 26.29
CA LEU A 191 11.55 2.46 26.96
C LEU A 191 12.19 1.70 28.12
N LYS A 192 13.41 1.16 27.96
CA LYS A 192 14.16 0.49 29.04
C LYS A 192 14.47 1.43 30.21
N GLN A 193 14.60 2.73 29.94
CA GLN A 193 14.81 3.77 30.95
C GLN A 193 13.50 4.25 31.62
N GLY A 194 12.37 3.62 31.32
CA GLY A 194 11.06 3.95 31.90
C GLY A 194 10.23 4.93 31.07
N GLY A 195 10.68 5.29 29.85
CA GLY A 195 9.87 5.99 28.87
C GLY A 195 8.57 5.24 28.57
N ARG A 196 7.52 5.99 28.22
CA ARG A 196 6.19 5.42 27.94
C ARG A 196 5.85 5.63 26.49
N MET A 197 5.31 4.60 25.84
CA MET A 197 5.07 4.62 24.40
C MET A 197 4.23 5.81 23.93
N LEU A 198 3.19 6.16 24.69
CA LEU A 198 2.31 7.28 24.37
C LEU A 198 3.01 8.65 24.47
N ASP A 199 4.05 8.77 25.29
CA ASP A 199 4.82 10.01 25.40
C ASP A 199 5.82 10.12 24.27
N LEU A 200 6.56 9.03 24.00
CA LEU A 200 7.60 8.99 22.98
C LEU A 200 7.06 9.32 21.59
N PHE A 201 5.83 8.88 21.29
CA PHE A 201 5.17 9.15 20.02
C PHE A 201 4.09 10.24 20.06
N GLY A 202 3.92 10.94 21.20
CA GLY A 202 2.93 12.01 21.34
C GLY A 202 1.47 11.55 21.23
N TRP A 203 1.19 10.28 21.52
CA TRP A 203 -0.12 9.65 21.37
C TRP A 203 -1.07 9.83 22.56
N ARG A 204 -0.65 10.46 23.67
CA ARG A 204 -1.53 10.68 24.84
C ARG A 204 -2.81 11.46 24.51
N GLY A 205 -2.81 12.25 23.44
CA GLY A 205 -4.01 12.98 22.98
C GLY A 205 -4.87 12.25 21.95
N LEU A 206 -4.46 11.06 21.45
CA LEU A 206 -5.16 10.36 20.38
C LEU A 206 -6.37 9.56 20.87
N ALA A 207 -6.35 9.10 22.12
CA ALA A 207 -7.50 8.47 22.77
C ALA A 207 -7.37 8.59 24.28
N ASP A 208 -8.36 9.22 24.92
CA ASP A 208 -8.55 9.13 26.37
C ASP A 208 -9.15 7.74 26.66
N PRO A 209 -8.46 6.85 27.40
CA PRO A 209 -8.98 5.52 27.73
C PRO A 209 -10.23 5.56 28.61
N ASP A 210 -10.49 6.70 29.28
CA ASP A 210 -11.69 6.93 30.09
C ASP A 210 -12.79 7.67 29.29
N ALA A 211 -12.55 7.99 28.01
CA ALA A 211 -13.59 8.54 27.15
C ALA A 211 -14.74 7.54 27.00
N PRO A 212 -16.01 7.98 27.10
CA PRO A 212 -17.16 7.14 26.85
C PRO A 212 -17.03 6.46 25.47
N VAL A 213 -17.23 5.13 25.42
CA VAL A 213 -17.27 4.39 24.14
C VAL A 213 -18.33 5.01 23.24
N GLY A 214 -17.91 5.74 22.22
CA GLY A 214 -18.78 6.46 21.29
C GLY A 214 -18.58 7.98 21.23
N GLU A 215 -17.84 8.59 22.17
CA GLU A 215 -17.40 9.98 22.03
C GLU A 215 -16.13 10.05 21.18
N ARG A 216 -16.25 10.69 20.01
CA ARG A 216 -15.13 10.93 19.11
C ARG A 216 -14.14 11.87 19.80
N SER A 217 -12.96 11.38 20.18
CA SER A 217 -11.86 12.28 20.54
C SER A 217 -11.51 13.14 19.32
N GLY A 218 -11.53 14.45 19.49
CA GLY A 218 -10.79 15.41 18.66
C GLY A 218 -11.34 15.81 17.28
N ALA A 219 -12.32 15.12 16.70
CA ALA A 219 -12.96 15.56 15.45
C ALA A 219 -14.45 15.84 15.65
N THR A 220 -14.77 16.90 16.41
CA THR A 220 -16.10 17.51 16.30
C THR A 220 -16.27 17.93 14.85
N GLY A 221 -17.24 17.36 14.13
CA GLY A 221 -17.52 17.76 12.76
C GLY A 221 -17.70 19.28 12.71
N ARG A 222 -16.84 19.99 11.98
CA ARG A 222 -16.94 21.45 11.89
C ARG A 222 -17.84 21.79 10.71
N SER A 223 -18.98 22.41 11.01
CA SER A 223 -19.79 23.06 9.98
C SER A 223 -19.00 24.20 9.34
N VAL A 224 -18.92 24.19 8.02
CA VAL A 224 -18.31 25.24 7.22
C VAL A 224 -19.44 26.07 6.60
N HIS A 225 -19.30 27.39 6.70
CA HIS A 225 -20.24 28.35 6.14
C HIS A 225 -19.47 29.25 5.17
N LEU A 226 -20.09 29.56 4.03
CA LEU A 226 -19.53 30.52 3.09
C LEU A 226 -20.15 31.91 3.37
N PRO A 227 -19.36 32.96 3.63
CA PRO A 227 -19.88 34.32 3.78
C PRO A 227 -20.70 34.76 2.56
N GLY A 228 -21.86 35.39 2.78
CA GLY A 228 -22.75 35.86 1.70
C GLY A 228 -23.66 34.78 1.08
N VAL A 229 -23.33 33.50 1.20
CA VAL A 229 -24.15 32.39 0.70
C VAL A 229 -24.88 31.71 1.86
N SER A 230 -26.14 32.09 2.04
CA SER A 230 -27.02 31.51 3.07
C SER A 230 -28.28 30.88 2.48
N HIS A 231 -28.77 29.82 3.14
CA HIS A 231 -30.07 29.22 2.88
C HIS A 231 -31.05 29.57 4.01
N LYS A 232 -32.35 29.62 3.71
CA LYS A 232 -33.39 29.82 4.73
C LYS A 232 -33.54 28.63 5.70
N ALA A 233 -33.02 27.46 5.31
CA ALA A 233 -32.99 26.26 6.13
C ALA A 233 -31.65 26.18 6.90
N PRO A 234 -31.62 25.62 8.13
CA PRO A 234 -30.43 25.54 8.97
C PRO A 234 -29.47 24.44 8.51
N ILE A 235 -28.99 24.53 7.26
CA ILE A 235 -28.10 23.56 6.63
C ILE A 235 -26.74 24.23 6.43
N PRO A 236 -25.62 23.66 6.92
CA PRO A 236 -24.29 24.22 6.69
C PRO A 236 -23.88 24.07 5.21
N ALA A 237 -22.98 24.93 4.74
CA ALA A 237 -22.48 24.83 3.37
C ALA A 237 -21.62 23.58 3.16
N GLY A 238 -20.98 23.09 4.22
CA GLY A 238 -20.34 21.77 4.26
C GLY A 238 -20.02 21.33 5.68
N ALA A 239 -19.51 20.12 5.82
CA ALA A 239 -19.04 19.56 7.08
C ALA A 239 -17.68 18.90 6.90
N LYS A 240 -16.74 19.24 7.77
CA LYS A 240 -15.43 18.59 7.84
C LYS A 240 -15.41 17.58 8.99
N LEU A 241 -15.04 16.34 8.69
CA LEU A 241 -14.84 15.28 9.68
C LEU A 241 -13.44 14.67 9.51
N GLY A 242 -12.54 15.01 10.43
CA GLY A 242 -11.12 14.69 10.27
C GLY A 242 -10.57 15.34 9.00
N GLN A 243 -10.00 14.53 8.10
CA GLN A 243 -9.50 14.99 6.79
C GLN A 243 -10.60 15.06 5.73
N LEU A 244 -11.74 14.39 5.93
CA LEU A 244 -12.80 14.36 4.93
C LEU A 244 -13.66 15.62 5.01
N PHE A 245 -13.90 16.24 3.86
CA PHE A 245 -14.82 17.36 3.72
C PHE A 245 -15.94 17.00 2.73
N PHE A 246 -17.18 17.22 3.17
CA PHE A 246 -18.38 17.05 2.36
C PHE A 246 -19.08 18.38 2.21
N SER A 247 -19.42 18.79 0.99
CA SER A 247 -20.29 19.94 0.79
C SER A 247 -21.77 19.53 0.82
N SER A 248 -22.60 20.48 1.23
CA SER A 248 -23.99 20.54 0.79
C SER A 248 -24.04 20.93 -0.70
N GLY A 249 -25.24 21.12 -1.25
CA GLY A 249 -25.37 21.59 -2.62
C GLY A 249 -24.88 23.03 -2.81
N ILE A 250 -23.84 23.21 -3.62
CA ILE A 250 -23.21 24.47 -3.96
C ILE A 250 -23.92 25.05 -5.20
N SER A 251 -24.54 26.22 -5.04
CA SER A 251 -25.27 26.89 -6.12
C SER A 251 -24.40 27.87 -6.88
N GLY A 252 -24.77 28.15 -8.14
CA GLY A 252 -24.21 29.24 -8.94
C GLY A 252 -24.73 30.64 -8.62
N LYS A 253 -25.27 30.85 -7.42
CA LYS A 253 -25.73 32.17 -6.99
C LYS A 253 -24.54 33.09 -6.75
N ASP A 254 -24.72 34.34 -7.12
CA ASP A 254 -23.82 35.42 -6.76
C ASP A 254 -23.81 35.61 -5.23
N PRO A 255 -22.64 35.57 -4.56
CA PRO A 255 -22.52 35.71 -3.11
C PRO A 255 -22.91 37.08 -2.56
N GLU A 256 -22.83 38.15 -3.36
CA GLU A 256 -23.15 39.51 -2.92
C GLU A 256 -24.67 39.77 -3.01
N THR A 257 -25.29 39.30 -4.09
CA THR A 257 -26.72 39.55 -4.37
C THR A 257 -27.64 38.41 -3.93
N GLY A 258 -27.09 37.21 -3.72
CA GLY A 258 -27.84 35.99 -3.40
C GLY A 258 -28.72 35.46 -4.54
N LYS A 259 -28.59 36.02 -5.76
CA LYS A 259 -29.40 35.69 -6.94
C LYS A 259 -28.61 34.84 -7.93
N ALA A 260 -29.31 33.99 -8.66
CA ALA A 260 -28.71 33.28 -9.79
C ALA A 260 -28.53 34.27 -10.96
N PRO A 261 -27.40 34.21 -11.69
CA PRO A 261 -27.21 34.96 -12.93
C PRO A 261 -28.30 34.65 -13.96
N GLU A 262 -28.53 35.56 -14.90
CA GLU A 262 -29.52 35.36 -15.97
C GLU A 262 -29.11 34.19 -16.88
N HIS A 263 -27.83 34.05 -17.19
CA HIS A 263 -27.30 33.00 -18.06
C HIS A 263 -26.72 31.83 -17.26
N VAL A 264 -27.00 30.61 -17.72
CA VAL A 264 -26.49 29.37 -17.11
C VAL A 264 -24.96 29.27 -17.17
N ARG A 265 -24.33 29.89 -18.16
CA ARG A 265 -22.87 29.99 -18.27
C ARG A 265 -22.25 30.72 -17.08
N ASP A 266 -22.86 31.84 -16.69
CA ASP A 266 -22.39 32.64 -15.56
C ASP A 266 -22.73 31.93 -14.23
N GLU A 267 -23.89 31.25 -14.17
CA GLU A 267 -24.24 30.39 -13.05
C GLU A 267 -23.22 29.25 -12.88
N ALA A 268 -22.71 28.65 -13.96
CA ALA A 268 -21.63 27.66 -13.92
C ALA A 268 -20.33 28.24 -13.37
N ARG A 269 -19.89 29.40 -13.90
CA ARG A 269 -18.70 30.09 -13.39
C ARG A 269 -18.81 30.39 -11.89
N HIS A 270 -19.95 30.92 -11.46
CA HIS A 270 -20.21 31.21 -10.05
C HIS A 270 -20.23 29.94 -9.18
N ALA A 271 -20.80 28.84 -9.66
CA ALA A 271 -20.85 27.59 -8.91
C ALA A 271 -19.44 27.04 -8.63
N PHE A 272 -18.56 27.08 -9.62
CA PHE A 272 -17.16 26.66 -9.48
C PHE A 272 -16.38 27.64 -8.58
N ALA A 273 -16.59 28.95 -8.71
CA ALA A 273 -15.98 29.94 -7.81
C ALA A 273 -16.40 29.73 -6.35
N ASN A 274 -17.68 29.48 -6.11
CA ASN A 274 -18.23 29.18 -4.79
C ASN A 274 -17.68 27.85 -4.23
N MET A 275 -17.50 26.85 -5.09
CA MET A 275 -16.87 25.57 -4.72
C MET A 275 -15.43 25.79 -4.23
N ALA A 276 -14.61 26.52 -5.00
CA ALA A 276 -13.23 26.82 -4.62
C ALA A 276 -13.16 27.64 -3.31
N ALA A 277 -14.05 28.62 -3.15
CA ALA A 277 -14.15 29.40 -1.93
C ALA A 277 -14.55 28.53 -0.72
N LEU A 278 -15.48 27.59 -0.90
CA LEU A 278 -15.93 26.70 0.17
C LEU A 278 -14.83 25.75 0.64
N VAL A 279 -14.05 25.18 -0.28
CA VAL A 279 -12.91 24.32 0.09
C VAL A 279 -11.83 25.13 0.83
N ARG A 280 -11.61 26.38 0.43
CA ARG A 280 -10.71 27.31 1.14
C ARG A 280 -11.18 27.59 2.57
N GLU A 281 -12.46 27.83 2.78
CA GLU A 281 -13.04 27.98 4.13
C GLU A 281 -12.91 26.71 4.98
N ALA A 282 -12.89 25.53 4.34
CA ALA A 282 -12.62 24.25 5.00
C ALA A 282 -11.12 23.98 5.28
N GLY A 283 -10.25 24.90 4.85
CA GLY A 283 -8.80 24.85 5.02
C GLY A 283 -8.04 24.07 3.95
N GLY A 284 -8.63 23.84 2.78
CA GLY A 284 -8.01 23.18 1.63
C GLY A 284 -7.93 24.07 0.38
N ASP A 285 -7.60 23.48 -0.75
CA ASP A 285 -7.73 24.11 -2.08
C ASP A 285 -8.32 23.14 -3.12
N ILE A 286 -8.39 23.57 -4.37
CA ILE A 286 -9.04 22.79 -5.45
C ILE A 286 -8.35 21.45 -5.72
N GLY A 287 -7.06 21.30 -5.41
CA GLY A 287 -6.32 20.03 -5.56
C GLY A 287 -6.71 18.98 -4.52
N ASP A 288 -7.32 19.39 -3.41
CA ASP A 288 -7.81 18.47 -2.37
C ASP A 288 -9.15 17.83 -2.76
N ILE A 289 -9.79 18.27 -3.86
CA ILE A 289 -11.11 17.77 -4.29
C ILE A 289 -10.93 16.40 -4.95
N ALA A 290 -11.53 15.37 -4.36
CA ALA A 290 -11.50 14.01 -4.90
C ALA A 290 -12.64 13.75 -5.88
N GLN A 291 -13.82 14.32 -5.62
CA GLN A 291 -15.02 14.09 -6.42
C GLN A 291 -15.88 15.34 -6.53
N VAL A 292 -16.42 15.57 -7.74
CA VAL A 292 -17.45 16.56 -8.03
C VAL A 292 -18.67 15.89 -8.65
N THR A 293 -19.82 16.05 -8.01
CA THR A 293 -21.12 15.69 -8.56
C THR A 293 -21.81 16.95 -9.08
N VAL A 294 -22.23 16.92 -10.34
CA VAL A 294 -22.91 18.02 -11.03
C VAL A 294 -24.37 17.64 -11.21
N PHE A 295 -25.27 18.45 -10.65
CA PHE A 295 -26.71 18.33 -10.85
C PHE A 295 -27.18 19.38 -11.85
N LEU A 296 -27.80 18.93 -12.94
CA LEU A 296 -28.27 19.75 -14.05
C LEU A 296 -29.76 19.55 -14.29
N LYS A 297 -30.53 20.63 -14.43
CA LYS A 297 -31.94 20.53 -14.90
C LYS A 297 -32.02 20.12 -16.35
N ASP A 298 -31.26 20.81 -17.19
CA ASP A 298 -31.12 20.54 -18.61
C ASP A 298 -29.76 19.90 -18.87
N ARG A 299 -29.74 18.78 -19.58
CA ARG A 299 -28.50 18.10 -19.92
C ARG A 299 -27.71 18.86 -20.97
N ASP A 300 -28.37 19.71 -21.76
CA ASP A 300 -27.74 20.48 -22.83
C ASP A 300 -26.84 21.59 -22.25
N ASP A 301 -27.06 21.99 -20.99
CA ASP A 301 -26.22 22.95 -20.26
C ASP A 301 -24.84 22.38 -19.87
N LYS A 302 -24.58 21.08 -20.13
CA LYS A 302 -23.30 20.42 -19.81
C LYS A 302 -22.10 21.13 -20.45
N ALA A 303 -22.26 21.73 -21.64
CA ALA A 303 -21.19 22.44 -22.32
C ALA A 303 -20.63 23.60 -21.47
N TYR A 304 -21.49 24.33 -20.76
CA TYR A 304 -21.08 25.44 -19.91
C TYR A 304 -20.39 24.98 -18.62
N VAL A 305 -20.76 23.81 -18.11
CA VAL A 305 -20.06 23.15 -17.01
C VAL A 305 -18.68 22.69 -17.46
N ASP A 306 -18.56 22.13 -18.67
CA ASP A 306 -17.29 21.66 -19.22
C ASP A 306 -16.28 22.81 -19.40
N GLU A 307 -16.74 24.00 -19.79
CA GLU A 307 -15.90 25.21 -19.85
C GLU A 307 -15.30 25.54 -18.47
N SER A 308 -16.14 25.66 -17.43
CA SER A 308 -15.68 25.99 -16.06
C SER A 308 -14.84 24.87 -15.45
N TRP A 309 -15.12 23.62 -15.81
CA TRP A 309 -14.35 22.45 -15.38
C TRP A 309 -12.92 22.48 -15.90
N LEU A 310 -12.74 22.73 -17.21
CA LEU A 310 -11.41 22.79 -17.82
C LEU A 310 -10.62 24.03 -17.40
N GLU A 311 -11.30 25.14 -17.11
CA GLU A 311 -10.69 26.34 -16.55
C GLU A 311 -10.14 26.08 -15.14
N MET A 312 -10.86 25.33 -14.31
CA MET A 312 -10.45 25.02 -12.93
C MET A 312 -9.46 23.85 -12.82
N PHE A 313 -9.62 22.81 -13.64
CA PHE A 313 -8.79 21.60 -13.64
C PHE A 313 -8.13 21.38 -15.01
N PRO A 314 -7.13 22.21 -15.37
CA PRO A 314 -6.54 22.19 -16.70
C PRO A 314 -5.73 20.91 -16.97
N ASP A 315 -5.00 20.40 -15.97
CA ASP A 315 -4.23 19.15 -16.08
C ASP A 315 -5.18 17.94 -16.13
N ALA A 316 -4.95 17.01 -17.05
CA ALA A 316 -5.76 15.80 -17.19
C ALA A 316 -5.40 14.71 -16.18
N GLU A 317 -4.16 14.68 -15.71
CA GLU A 317 -3.66 13.66 -14.78
C GLU A 317 -4.01 13.97 -13.30
N ASP A 318 -4.52 15.18 -13.04
CA ASP A 318 -4.81 15.71 -11.69
C ASP A 318 -6.27 16.18 -11.55
N ARG A 319 -7.19 15.68 -12.38
CA ARG A 319 -8.63 16.06 -12.29
C ARG A 319 -9.35 15.25 -11.22
N PRO A 320 -10.26 15.86 -10.44
CA PRO A 320 -11.19 15.11 -9.61
C PRO A 320 -12.06 14.17 -10.44
N ALA A 321 -12.53 13.09 -9.83
CA ALA A 321 -13.60 12.29 -10.40
C ALA A 321 -14.86 13.16 -10.60
N ARG A 322 -15.51 13.05 -11.75
CA ARG A 322 -16.74 13.81 -12.05
C ARG A 322 -17.90 12.91 -12.41
N HIS A 323 -19.05 13.18 -11.82
CA HIS A 323 -20.32 12.58 -12.21
C HIS A 323 -21.38 13.65 -12.49
N ALA A 324 -22.19 13.48 -13.53
CA ALA A 324 -23.27 14.41 -13.87
C ALA A 324 -24.63 13.72 -13.84
N VAL A 325 -25.57 14.27 -13.07
CA VAL A 325 -26.90 13.72 -12.81
C VAL A 325 -27.96 14.74 -13.19
N LYS A 326 -29.11 14.27 -13.70
CA LYS A 326 -30.26 15.14 -13.87
C LYS A 326 -30.80 15.51 -12.49
N GLY A 327 -30.89 16.81 -12.19
CA GLY A 327 -31.41 17.33 -10.93
C GLY A 327 -32.79 17.93 -11.09
N ASP A 328 -33.69 17.64 -10.15
CA ASP A 328 -35.05 18.20 -10.10
C ASP A 328 -35.18 19.35 -9.06
N GLY A 329 -34.04 19.88 -8.60
CA GLY A 329 -33.98 20.96 -7.60
C GLY A 329 -34.46 22.31 -8.13
N PRO A 330 -34.50 23.37 -7.30
CA PRO A 330 -34.97 24.70 -7.75
C PRO A 330 -33.99 25.41 -8.70
N GLN A 331 -32.70 25.06 -8.66
CA GLN A 331 -31.62 25.71 -9.43
C GLN A 331 -31.41 25.03 -10.80
N ARG A 332 -30.82 25.73 -11.78
CA ARG A 332 -30.48 25.11 -13.08
C ARG A 332 -29.25 24.23 -12.96
N LEU A 333 -28.31 24.66 -12.13
CA LEU A 333 -27.06 23.97 -11.84
C LEU A 333 -26.78 23.97 -10.33
N GLN A 334 -26.31 22.83 -9.83
CA GLN A 334 -25.80 22.69 -8.48
C GLN A 334 -24.61 21.72 -8.47
N LEU A 335 -23.60 22.00 -7.65
CA LEU A 335 -22.44 21.12 -7.45
C LEU A 335 -22.50 20.49 -6.06
N GLN A 336 -21.87 19.34 -5.90
CA GLN A 336 -21.56 18.76 -4.60
C GLN A 336 -20.17 18.14 -4.66
N ILE A 337 -19.38 18.30 -3.61
CA ILE A 337 -18.01 17.80 -3.58
C ILE A 337 -17.70 16.94 -2.38
N VAL A 338 -16.71 16.06 -2.58
CA VAL A 338 -15.96 15.38 -1.54
C VAL A 338 -14.49 15.75 -1.70
N ALA A 339 -13.86 16.19 -0.63
CA ALA A 339 -12.45 16.57 -0.60
C ALA A 339 -11.71 15.92 0.57
N VAL A 340 -10.40 15.71 0.41
CA VAL A 340 -9.50 15.19 1.45
C VAL A 340 -8.52 16.30 1.83
N ILE A 341 -8.79 16.99 2.92
CA ILE A 341 -8.03 18.14 3.40
C ILE A 341 -7.03 17.65 4.46
N ASP A 342 -5.80 17.38 4.05
CA ASP A 342 -4.71 16.89 4.91
C ASP A 342 -3.93 18.04 5.59
N PRO A 343 -3.83 18.08 6.93
CA PRO A 343 -3.04 19.07 7.64
C PRO A 343 -1.52 18.80 7.69
N ILE A 344 -1.03 17.62 7.29
CA ILE A 344 0.35 17.17 7.56
C ILE A 344 1.32 17.49 6.41
N THR A 345 0.84 17.62 5.18
CA THR A 345 1.69 17.75 3.98
C THR A 345 2.04 19.19 3.56
N ARG A 346 1.50 20.23 4.23
CA ARG A 346 1.78 21.65 3.84
C ARG A 346 2.93 22.30 4.64
N PRO A 347 3.95 22.86 3.98
CA PRO A 347 4.99 23.66 4.62
C PRO A 347 4.42 24.86 5.40
N ALA A 348 5.03 25.21 6.52
CA ALA A 348 4.58 26.28 7.42
C ALA A 348 4.45 27.67 6.77
N SER A 349 5.11 27.91 5.64
CA SER A 349 5.14 29.21 4.93
C SER A 349 3.82 29.61 4.23
N GLN A 350 2.82 28.72 4.18
CA GLN A 350 1.50 29.01 3.59
C GLN A 350 0.37 29.12 4.63
N ARG A 351 0.66 28.95 5.93
CA ARG A 351 -0.28 29.28 6.99
C ARG A 351 -0.20 30.79 7.20
N GLY A 352 -1.12 31.54 6.61
CA GLY A 352 -1.22 33.00 6.75
C GLY A 352 -1.54 33.42 8.19
N GLU A 353 -0.63 33.19 9.13
CA GLU A 353 -0.63 33.81 10.44
C GLU A 353 0.07 35.16 10.29
N THR A 354 -0.75 36.20 10.18
CA THR A 354 -0.32 37.57 10.40
C THR A 354 -0.09 37.76 11.90
N SER A 355 1.08 38.30 12.25
CA SER A 355 1.40 38.78 13.60
C SER A 355 0.47 39.91 14.04
#